data_AF-A0A8X6FY10-F1
#
_entry.id   AF-A0A8X6FY10-F1
#
_cell.length_a   1.000
_cell.length_b   1.000
_cell.length_c   1.000
_cell.angle_alpha   90.00
_cell.angle_beta   90.00
_cell.angle_gamma   90.00
#
_symmetry.space_group_name_H-M   'P 1'
#
loop_
_entity.id
_entity.type
_entity.pdbx_description
1 polymer ?
#
loop_
_entity_poly.entity_id
_entity_poly.type
_entity_poly.pdbx_seq_one_letter_code
_entity_poly.pdbx_strand_id
1 'polypeptide(L)'
;MHAFSGDGDSNTIAKCMEIISYGGRIFKVESANHAVRRSGTTIQKLQGNTTRFSSPADIKEQKLLKQKIMKLIKRTLNAFKSNDINNHNQPRKEIVSNLISDLRNVPNHVFGKHYNCGIFCKRKNIETDNTDYSVMQSSGLLNAIQYEIGKTLVACSNTLIWNATNNPQKLL
;
A
#
# COMPACT_ATOMS: atom_id res chain seq x y z
N MET A 1 -20.47 18.88 2.84
CA MET A 1 -19.07 18.52 2.50
C MET A 1 -19.15 17.47 1.40
N HIS A 2 -18.51 17.69 0.25
CA HIS A 2 -18.59 16.76 -0.88
C HIS A 2 -17.20 16.19 -1.17
N ALA A 3 -17.05 14.88 -0.99
CA ALA A 3 -15.84 14.14 -1.30
C ALA A 3 -16.07 13.38 -2.62
N PHE A 4 -15.19 13.59 -3.59
CA PHE A 4 -15.30 12.96 -4.90
C PHE A 4 -14.08 12.05 -5.14
N SER A 5 -14.35 10.84 -5.63
CA SER A 5 -13.32 9.89 -6.07
C SER A 5 -13.32 9.82 -7.59
N GLY A 6 -12.22 10.24 -8.20
CA GLY A 6 -11.98 10.19 -9.64
C GLY A 6 -10.47 10.24 -9.92
N ASP A 7 -10.04 9.72 -11.07
CA ASP A 7 -8.61 9.64 -11.44
C ASP A 7 -7.94 11.02 -11.59
N GLY A 8 -8.72 12.10 -11.56
CA GLY A 8 -8.23 13.46 -11.61
C GLY A 8 -8.11 13.99 -13.04
N ASP A 9 -8.92 13.46 -13.96
CA ASP A 9 -9.09 14.08 -15.26
C ASP A 9 -9.68 15.49 -15.06
N SER A 10 -9.13 16.49 -15.75
CA SER A 10 -9.53 17.90 -15.61
C SER A 10 -11.06 18.11 -15.74
N ASN A 11 -11.71 17.23 -16.50
CA ASN A 11 -13.14 17.24 -16.74
C ASN A 11 -13.98 16.82 -15.51
N THR A 12 -13.43 16.01 -14.60
CA THR A 12 -14.13 15.58 -13.38
C THR A 12 -14.15 16.69 -12.33
N ILE A 13 -13.07 17.46 -12.20
CA ILE A 13 -12.99 18.57 -11.25
C ILE A 13 -13.91 19.72 -11.70
N ALA A 14 -13.93 20.04 -13.00
CA ALA A 14 -14.83 21.04 -13.56
C ALA A 14 -16.31 20.73 -13.26
N LYS A 15 -16.74 19.49 -13.52
CA LYS A 15 -18.09 19.01 -13.19
C LYS A 15 -18.41 19.04 -11.69
N CYS A 16 -17.42 18.79 -10.83
CA CYS A 16 -17.64 18.90 -9.39
C CYS A 16 -17.86 20.36 -8.98
N MET A 17 -17.11 21.31 -9.56
CA MET A 17 -17.25 22.74 -9.26
C MET A 17 -18.62 23.30 -9.70
N GLU A 18 -19.21 22.76 -10.77
CA GLU A 18 -20.57 23.15 -11.23
C GLU A 18 -21.68 22.82 -10.22
N ILE A 19 -21.48 21.80 -9.37
CA ILE A 19 -22.51 21.28 -8.44
C ILE A 19 -22.34 21.89 -7.04
N ILE A 20 -21.19 22.51 -6.75
CA ILE A 20 -20.84 22.96 -5.41
C ILE A 20 -21.22 24.44 -5.26
N SER A 21 -21.93 24.75 -4.18
CA SER A 21 -22.28 26.13 -3.83
C SER A 21 -21.03 26.99 -3.60
N TYR A 22 -21.16 28.29 -3.86
CA TYR A 22 -20.09 29.27 -3.65
C TYR A 22 -19.50 29.16 -2.23
N GLY A 23 -18.17 29.03 -2.14
CA GLY A 23 -17.45 28.79 -0.87
C GLY A 23 -17.27 27.32 -0.48
N GLY A 24 -17.85 26.37 -1.22
CA GLY A 24 -17.61 24.95 -1.02
C GLY A 24 -16.18 24.52 -1.41
N ARG A 25 -15.66 23.49 -0.72
CA ARG A 25 -14.31 22.94 -0.95
C ARG A 25 -14.40 21.53 -1.52
N ILE A 26 -13.61 21.27 -2.57
CA ILE A 26 -13.38 19.92 -3.12
C ILE A 26 -12.09 19.37 -2.50
N PHE A 27 -12.16 18.12 -2.03
CA PHE A 27 -10.98 17.36 -1.66
C PHE A 27 -10.82 16.18 -2.60
N LYS A 28 -9.63 16.03 -3.19
CA LYS A 28 -9.28 14.83 -3.95
C LYS A 28 -9.05 13.69 -2.96
N VAL A 29 -9.85 12.64 -3.08
CA VAL A 29 -9.67 11.39 -2.34
C VAL A 29 -8.97 10.40 -3.26
N GLU A 30 -7.82 9.86 -2.82
CA GLU A 30 -7.16 8.78 -3.56
C GLU A 30 -7.83 7.44 -3.25
N SER A 31 -8.11 6.64 -4.28
CA SER A 31 -8.67 5.29 -4.12
C SER A 31 -7.59 4.29 -3.72
N ALA A 32 -7.97 3.26 -2.94
CA ALA A 32 -7.06 2.16 -2.59
C ALA A 32 -6.43 1.51 -3.83
N ASN A 33 -7.22 1.31 -4.89
CA ASN A 33 -6.75 0.74 -6.15
C ASN A 33 -5.68 1.62 -6.81
N HIS A 34 -5.89 2.93 -6.88
CA HIS A 34 -4.91 3.84 -7.47
C HIS A 34 -3.63 3.88 -6.64
N ALA A 35 -3.75 4.00 -5.31
CA ALA A 35 -2.60 4.02 -4.41
C ALA A 35 -1.77 2.73 -4.49
N VAL A 36 -2.43 1.57 -4.53
CA VAL A 36 -1.77 0.26 -4.71
C VAL A 36 -1.10 0.16 -6.07
N ARG A 37 -1.76 0.60 -7.16
CA ARG A 37 -1.15 0.61 -8.50
C ARG A 37 0.10 1.48 -8.52
N ARG A 38 0.03 2.69 -7.96
CA ARG A 38 1.17 3.61 -7.85
C ARG A 38 2.32 2.96 -7.06
N SER A 39 2.03 2.35 -5.91
CA SER A 39 3.04 1.66 -5.10
C SER A 39 3.67 0.48 -5.85
N GLY A 40 2.85 -0.32 -6.56
CA GLY A 40 3.34 -1.40 -7.41
C GLY A 40 4.31 -0.91 -8.47
N THR A 41 3.99 0.20 -9.15
CA THR A 41 4.87 0.83 -10.15
C THR A 41 6.17 1.34 -9.53
N THR A 42 6.15 1.97 -8.34
CA THR A 42 7.40 2.43 -7.70
C THR A 42 8.28 1.26 -7.25
N ILE A 43 7.69 0.18 -6.72
CA ILE A 43 8.41 -1.05 -6.36
C ILE A 43 8.99 -1.74 -7.61
N GLN A 44 8.29 -1.76 -8.73
CA GLN A 44 8.82 -2.26 -10.01
C GLN A 44 10.02 -1.44 -10.50
N LYS A 45 9.96 -0.11 -10.38
CA LYS A 45 11.11 0.76 -10.71
C LYS A 45 12.29 0.51 -9.79
N LEU A 46 12.04 0.30 -8.49
CA LEU A 46 13.07 -0.08 -7.52
C LEU A 46 13.74 -1.40 -7.90
N GLN A 47 12.94 -2.40 -8.29
CA GLN A 47 13.45 -3.71 -8.71
C GLN A 47 14.38 -3.63 -9.92
N GLY A 48 14.13 -2.70 -10.85
CA GLY A 48 14.97 -2.49 -12.03
C GLY A 48 16.12 -1.49 -11.83
N ASN A 49 16.31 -0.96 -10.62
CA ASN A 49 17.31 0.07 -10.36
C ASN A 49 18.71 -0.54 -10.16
N THR A 50 19.36 -0.84 -11.29
CA THR A 50 20.69 -1.43 -11.32
C THR A 50 21.80 -0.45 -10.95
N THR A 51 21.56 0.87 -10.90
CA THR A 51 22.57 1.85 -10.49
C THR A 51 22.69 1.95 -8.97
N ARG A 52 21.58 1.75 -8.25
CA ARG A 52 21.54 1.70 -6.79
C ARG A 52 21.93 0.33 -6.24
N PHE A 53 21.71 -0.73 -7.03
CA PHE A 53 21.86 -2.13 -6.64
C PHE A 53 22.59 -2.86 -7.76
N SER A 54 23.92 -2.71 -7.82
CA SER A 54 24.74 -3.15 -8.97
C SER A 54 25.56 -4.42 -8.72
N SER A 55 25.66 -4.89 -7.47
CA SER A 55 26.51 -6.04 -7.14
C SER A 55 25.88 -7.37 -7.61
N PRO A 56 26.67 -8.44 -7.84
CA PRO A 56 26.12 -9.77 -8.12
C PRO A 56 25.23 -10.31 -6.99
N ALA A 57 25.53 -9.88 -5.75
CA ALA A 57 24.61 -9.85 -4.61
C ALA A 57 23.21 -9.42 -5.05
N ASP A 58 23.13 -8.11 -5.27
CA ASP A 58 21.92 -7.35 -5.54
C ASP A 58 21.05 -7.90 -6.66
N ILE A 59 21.66 -8.50 -7.70
CA ILE A 59 20.93 -9.10 -8.81
C ILE A 59 20.04 -10.26 -8.32
N LYS A 60 20.55 -11.08 -7.39
CA LYS A 60 19.76 -12.17 -6.79
C LYS A 60 18.60 -11.63 -5.97
N GLU A 61 18.83 -10.59 -5.17
CA GLU A 61 17.77 -9.97 -4.37
C GLU A 61 16.75 -9.22 -5.22
N GLN A 62 17.15 -8.58 -6.32
CA GLN A 62 16.23 -8.01 -7.32
C GLN A 62 15.36 -9.08 -7.98
N LYS A 63 15.94 -10.25 -8.31
CA LYS A 63 15.18 -11.39 -8.85
C LYS A 63 14.17 -11.92 -7.82
N LEU A 64 14.57 -12.01 -6.56
CA LEU A 64 13.67 -12.36 -5.45
C LEU A 64 12.55 -11.33 -5.29
N LEU A 65 12.87 -10.03 -5.31
CA LEU A 65 11.87 -8.96 -5.27
C LEU A 65 10.87 -9.12 -6.42
N LYS A 66 11.35 -9.30 -7.66
CA LYS A 66 10.51 -9.52 -8.84
C LYS A 66 9.49 -10.63 -8.65
N GLN A 67 9.88 -11.75 -8.04
CA GLN A 67 8.99 -12.88 -7.73
C GLN A 67 7.94 -12.55 -6.66
N LYS A 68 8.21 -11.56 -5.80
CA LYS A 68 7.39 -11.21 -4.63
C LYS A 68 6.54 -9.95 -4.81
N ILE A 69 6.75 -9.14 -5.86
CA ILE A 69 5.97 -7.90 -6.15
C ILE A 69 4.45 -8.18 -6.12
N MET A 70 4.00 -9.23 -6.80
CA MET A 70 2.56 -9.58 -6.81
C MET A 70 2.04 -9.97 -5.43
N LYS A 71 2.88 -10.60 -4.59
CA LYS A 71 2.54 -10.88 -3.19
C LYS A 71 2.46 -9.59 -2.37
N LEU A 72 3.37 -8.63 -2.56
CA LEU A 72 3.30 -7.31 -1.91
C LEU A 72 1.99 -6.59 -2.25
N ILE A 73 1.64 -6.52 -3.54
CA ILE A 73 0.41 -5.89 -4.02
C ILE A 73 -0.82 -6.56 -3.40
N LYS A 74 -0.91 -7.90 -3.47
CA LYS A 74 -2.03 -8.67 -2.92
C LYS A 74 -2.17 -8.49 -1.41
N ARG A 75 -1.05 -8.49 -0.66
CA ARG A 75 -1.06 -8.32 0.80
C ARG A 75 -1.44 -6.90 1.21
N THR A 76 -1.04 -5.91 0.43
CA THR A 76 -1.46 -4.52 0.60
C THR A 76 -2.98 -4.38 0.42
N LEU A 77 -3.54 -4.97 -0.65
CA LEU A 77 -5.00 -4.98 -0.85
C LEU A 77 -5.74 -5.69 0.28
N ASN A 78 -5.19 -6.79 0.78
CA ASN A 78 -5.78 -7.49 1.93
C ASN A 78 -5.76 -6.63 3.19
N ALA A 79 -4.69 -5.84 3.44
CA ALA A 79 -4.65 -4.92 4.57
C ALA A 79 -5.78 -3.88 4.48
N PHE A 80 -6.03 -3.29 3.30
CA PHE A 80 -7.17 -2.39 3.10
C PHE A 80 -8.51 -3.08 3.39
N LYS A 81 -8.75 -4.26 2.80
CA LYS A 81 -10.00 -5.01 3.04
C LYS A 81 -10.19 -5.37 4.51
N SER A 82 -9.15 -5.84 5.18
CA SER A 82 -9.22 -6.23 6.59
C SER A 82 -9.45 -5.03 7.49
N ASN A 83 -8.86 -3.89 7.18
CA ASN A 83 -9.07 -2.67 7.96
C ASN A 83 -10.51 -2.15 7.83
N ASP A 84 -11.10 -2.26 6.63
CA ASP A 84 -12.50 -1.90 6.34
C ASP A 84 -13.48 -2.80 7.11
N ILE A 85 -13.28 -4.12 7.06
CA ILE A 85 -14.17 -5.11 7.70
C ILE A 85 -14.09 -5.05 9.23
N ASN A 86 -12.88 -4.96 9.81
CA ASN A 86 -12.70 -5.17 11.24
C ASN A 86 -12.86 -3.91 12.08
N ASN A 87 -12.73 -2.72 11.47
CA ASN A 87 -12.67 -1.47 12.22
C ASN A 87 -13.84 -0.52 11.93
N HIS A 88 -14.92 -1.01 11.32
CA HIS A 88 -16.10 -0.19 10.96
C HIS A 88 -16.73 0.54 12.15
N ASN A 89 -16.60 0.00 13.37
CA ASN A 89 -17.15 0.58 14.60
C ASN A 89 -16.10 1.32 15.45
N GLN A 90 -14.85 1.41 14.97
CA GLN A 90 -13.78 2.08 15.71
C GLN A 90 -13.69 3.57 15.38
N PRO A 91 -13.11 4.40 16.27
CA PRO A 91 -12.79 5.78 15.96
C PRO A 91 -11.86 5.86 14.73
N ARG A 92 -12.12 6.81 13.83
CA ARG A 92 -11.33 7.04 12.61
C ARG A 92 -9.82 7.04 12.83
N LYS A 93 -9.35 7.64 13.92
CA LYS A 93 -7.93 7.71 14.27
C LYS A 93 -7.31 6.32 14.48
N GLU A 94 -8.07 5.42 15.10
CA GLU A 94 -7.66 4.03 15.35
C GLU A 94 -7.65 3.23 14.05
N ILE A 95 -8.69 3.37 13.21
CA ILE A 95 -8.77 2.78 11.87
C ILE A 95 -7.53 3.15 11.04
N VAL A 96 -7.17 4.43 11.01
CA VAL A 96 -6.00 4.91 10.25
C VAL A 96 -4.70 4.36 10.86
N SER A 97 -4.57 4.36 12.19
CA SER A 97 -3.38 3.85 12.86
C SER A 97 -3.15 2.36 12.58
N ASN A 98 -4.22 1.55 12.65
CA ASN A 98 -4.19 0.12 12.36
C ASN A 98 -3.79 -0.14 10.90
N LEU A 99 -4.39 0.60 9.96
CA LEU A 99 -4.02 0.53 8.54
C LEU A 99 -2.55 0.87 8.31
N ILE A 100 -2.05 1.95 8.92
CA ILE A 100 -0.63 2.35 8.79
C ILE A 100 0.28 1.24 9.31
N SER A 101 -0.05 0.65 10.45
CA SER A 101 0.71 -0.46 11.04
C SER A 101 0.76 -1.65 10.08
N ASP A 102 -0.40 -2.07 9.56
CA ASP A 102 -0.51 -3.18 8.62
C ASP A 102 0.28 -2.92 7.34
N LEU A 103 0.13 -1.74 6.72
CA LEU A 103 0.84 -1.35 5.50
C LEU A 103 2.37 -1.35 5.69
N ARG A 104 2.86 -0.81 6.82
CA ARG A 104 4.30 -0.83 7.14
C ARG A 104 4.83 -2.24 7.34
N ASN A 105 3.99 -3.17 7.79
CA ASN A 105 4.39 -4.54 8.03
C ASN A 105 4.25 -5.46 6.79
N VAL A 106 3.60 -5.01 5.70
CA VAL A 106 3.45 -5.79 4.46
C VAL A 106 4.79 -6.36 3.95
N PRO A 107 5.90 -5.59 3.87
CA PRO A 107 7.19 -6.14 3.43
C PRO A 107 7.69 -7.26 4.34
N ASN A 108 7.68 -7.03 5.66
CA ASN A 108 8.12 -8.03 6.63
C ASN A 108 7.32 -9.32 6.46
N HIS A 109 6.00 -9.21 6.36
CA HIS A 109 5.10 -10.34 6.14
C HIS A 109 5.40 -11.11 4.85
N VAL A 110 5.68 -10.42 3.75
CA VAL A 110 5.94 -11.07 2.44
C VAL A 110 7.30 -11.76 2.40
N PHE A 111 8.30 -11.20 3.08
CA PHE A 111 9.64 -11.75 3.17
C PHE A 111 9.83 -12.69 4.37
N GLY A 112 8.76 -13.01 5.10
CA GLY A 112 8.74 -14.14 6.02
C GLY A 112 8.82 -13.82 7.50
N LYS A 113 8.80 -12.54 7.89
CA LYS A 113 8.81 -12.11 9.30
C LYS A 113 7.39 -11.76 9.77
N HIS A 114 6.86 -12.51 10.74
CA HIS A 114 5.41 -12.48 11.07
C HIS A 114 5.02 -12.00 12.47
N TYR A 115 5.98 -11.59 13.30
CA TYR A 115 5.76 -11.06 14.66
C TYR A 115 4.75 -9.88 14.75
N ASN A 116 4.75 -8.98 13.76
CA ASN A 116 3.90 -7.78 13.75
C ASN A 116 2.71 -7.89 12.80
N CYS A 117 2.33 -9.10 12.39
CA CYS A 117 1.21 -9.25 11.47
C CYS A 117 -0.14 -9.06 12.14
N GLY A 118 -1.06 -8.38 11.44
CA GLY A 118 -2.46 -8.29 11.79
C GLY A 118 -3.18 -9.65 11.76
N ILE A 119 -4.48 -9.62 12.08
CA ILE A 119 -5.34 -10.81 12.29
C ILE A 119 -5.38 -11.74 11.06
N PHE A 120 -5.15 -11.21 9.86
CA PHE A 120 -5.20 -11.96 8.59
C PHE A 120 -3.95 -12.81 8.30
N CYS A 121 -2.92 -12.76 9.14
CA CYS A 121 -1.76 -13.63 9.00
C CYS A 121 -1.96 -14.96 9.73
N LYS A 122 -2.06 -16.05 8.96
CA LYS A 122 -2.13 -17.43 9.49
C LYS A 122 -0.86 -17.88 10.23
N ARG A 123 0.23 -17.14 10.10
CA ARG A 123 1.56 -17.42 10.68
C ARG A 123 1.94 -16.39 11.76
N LYS A 124 0.95 -15.68 12.29
CA LYS A 124 1.20 -14.67 13.34
C LYS A 124 1.96 -15.30 14.50
N ASN A 125 2.89 -14.55 15.07
CA ASN A 125 3.79 -14.99 16.16
C ASN A 125 4.87 -16.02 15.78
N ILE A 126 5.02 -16.36 14.50
CA ILE A 126 6.23 -17.06 14.01
C ILE A 126 7.29 -15.99 13.70
N GLU A 127 8.51 -16.15 14.22
CA GLU A 127 9.59 -15.17 14.01
C GLU A 127 9.96 -15.04 12.54
N THR A 128 10.36 -16.14 11.90
CA THR A 128 10.76 -16.18 10.48
C THR A 128 10.38 -17.51 9.84
N ASP A 129 9.77 -17.48 8.65
CA ASP A 129 9.41 -18.70 7.91
C ASP A 129 10.38 -19.05 6.76
N ASN A 130 11.35 -18.16 6.46
CA ASN A 130 12.39 -18.34 5.44
C ASN A 130 13.55 -17.35 5.65
N THR A 131 14.59 -17.45 4.81
CA THR A 131 15.78 -16.58 4.81
C THR A 131 15.66 -15.34 3.91
N ASP A 132 14.56 -15.17 3.18
CA ASP A 132 14.35 -14.01 2.30
C ASP A 132 14.40 -12.70 3.09
N TYR A 133 13.87 -12.68 4.33
CA TYR A 133 13.89 -11.49 5.16
C TYR A 133 15.31 -10.99 5.43
N SER A 134 16.21 -11.87 5.88
CA SER A 134 17.58 -11.48 6.24
C SER A 134 18.37 -11.02 5.01
N VAL A 135 18.19 -11.70 3.87
CA VAL A 135 18.79 -11.35 2.58
C VAL A 135 18.31 -9.99 2.06
N MET A 136 17.00 -9.73 2.12
CA MET A 136 16.44 -8.44 1.70
C MET A 136 16.81 -7.31 2.67
N GLN A 137 16.99 -7.62 3.96
CA GLN A 137 17.42 -6.67 4.96
C GLN A 137 18.89 -6.29 4.78
N SER A 138 19.79 -7.26 4.59
CA SER A 138 21.23 -7.02 4.45
C SER A 138 21.59 -6.26 3.16
N SER A 139 20.85 -6.47 2.07
CA SER A 139 20.99 -5.72 0.82
C SER A 139 20.42 -4.29 0.90
N GLY A 140 19.69 -3.94 1.96
CA GLY A 140 19.00 -2.66 2.08
C GLY A 140 17.77 -2.50 1.17
N LEU A 141 17.47 -3.48 0.32
CA LEU A 141 16.26 -3.50 -0.53
C LEU A 141 14.99 -3.47 0.31
N LEU A 142 14.96 -4.15 1.46
CA LEU A 142 13.81 -4.12 2.35
C LEU A 142 13.49 -2.70 2.84
N ASN A 143 14.52 -1.94 3.24
CA ASN A 143 14.36 -0.55 3.68
C ASN A 143 13.88 0.34 2.53
N ALA A 144 14.39 0.13 1.32
CA ALA A 144 13.95 0.87 0.15
C ALA A 144 12.48 0.59 -0.21
N ILE A 145 12.02 -0.67 -0.09
CA ILE A 145 10.61 -1.04 -0.26
C ILE A 145 9.74 -0.38 0.80
N GLN A 146 10.14 -0.44 2.07
CA GLN A 146 9.41 0.19 3.17
C GLN A 146 9.30 1.71 2.98
N TYR A 147 10.36 2.36 2.50
CA TYR A 147 10.35 3.77 2.16
C TYR A 147 9.34 4.10 1.04
N GLU A 148 9.33 3.33 -0.05
CA GLU A 148 8.38 3.53 -1.14
C GLU A 148 6.93 3.30 -0.71
N ILE A 149 6.66 2.29 0.12
CA ILE A 149 5.34 2.07 0.73
C ILE A 149 4.96 3.24 1.64
N GLY A 150 5.90 3.74 2.45
CA GLY A 150 5.69 4.91 3.31
C GLY A 150 5.24 6.13 2.51
N LYS A 151 5.96 6.41 1.42
CA LYS A 151 5.70 7.54 0.53
C LYS A 151 4.41 7.39 -0.29
N THR A 152 4.06 6.18 -0.72
CA THR A 152 2.94 5.96 -1.66
C THR A 152 1.63 5.51 -1.02
N LEU A 153 1.66 4.87 0.15
CA LEU A 153 0.47 4.30 0.80
C LEU A 153 0.23 4.92 2.17
N VAL A 154 1.26 4.98 3.02
CA VAL A 154 1.13 5.53 4.38
C VAL A 154 0.80 7.03 4.33
N ALA A 155 1.45 7.78 3.44
CA ALA A 155 1.19 9.22 3.25
C ALA A 155 -0.28 9.55 2.92
N CYS A 156 -1.00 8.63 2.27
CA CYS A 156 -2.38 8.83 1.84
C CYS A 156 -3.39 8.06 2.71
N SER A 157 -2.97 7.40 3.79
CA SER A 157 -3.85 6.53 4.60
C SER A 157 -5.08 7.24 5.16
N ASN A 158 -5.00 8.55 5.44
CA ASN A 158 -6.14 9.36 5.89
C ASN A 158 -7.27 9.49 4.87
N THR A 159 -6.96 9.39 3.57
CA THR A 159 -7.94 9.44 2.48
C THR A 159 -8.36 8.04 2.04
N LEU A 160 -7.49 7.03 2.19
CA LEU A 160 -7.73 5.66 1.73
C LEU A 160 -8.77 4.89 2.55
N ILE A 161 -9.08 5.34 3.77
CA ILE A 161 -10.21 4.81 4.56
C ILE A 161 -11.57 5.14 3.94
N TRP A 162 -11.64 6.13 3.06
CA TRP A 162 -12.85 6.48 2.32
C TRP A 162 -12.89 5.60 1.07
N ASN A 163 -13.04 4.29 1.26
CA ASN A 163 -13.02 3.27 0.20
C ASN A 163 -14.22 3.44 -0.76
N ALA A 164 -14.27 4.58 -1.46
CA ALA A 164 -15.22 4.91 -2.51
C ALA A 164 -14.73 4.20 -3.77
N THR A 165 -14.92 2.88 -3.80
CA THR A 165 -14.77 2.11 -5.02
C THR A 165 -15.92 2.47 -5.96
N ASN A 166 -15.75 3.51 -6.77
CA ASN A 166 -16.70 3.87 -7.84
C ASN A 166 -16.72 2.88 -9.01
N ASN A 167 -16.23 1.65 -8.83
CA ASN A 167 -16.26 0.63 -9.86
C ASN A 167 -16.37 -0.77 -9.23
N PRO A 168 -17.43 -1.57 -9.51
CA PRO A 168 -17.54 -2.97 -9.13
C PRO A 168 -16.65 -3.88 -9.99
N GLN A 169 -15.50 -3.37 -10.46
CA GLN A 169 -14.47 -4.24 -11.03
C GLN A 169 -13.86 -5.01 -9.86
N LYS A 170 -14.40 -6.21 -9.68
CA LYS A 170 -13.94 -7.29 -8.81
C LYS A 170 -12.48 -7.09 -8.44
N LEU A 171 -12.25 -6.95 -7.14
CA LEU A 171 -10.97 -7.24 -6.52
C LEU A 171 -10.47 -8.57 -7.09
N LEU A 172 -9.51 -8.50 -8.02
CA LEU A 172 -8.87 -9.60 -8.76
C LEU A 172 -9.30 -11.02 -8.35
#